data_AF-A0A661WVI5-F1
#
_entry.id   AF-A0A661WVI5-F1
#
_cell.length_a   1.000
_cell.length_b   1.000
_cell.length_c   1.000
_cell.angle_alpha   90.00
_cell.angle_beta   90.00
_cell.angle_gamma   90.00
#
_symmetry.space_group_name_H-M   'P 1'
#
loop_
_entity.id
_entity.type
_entity.pdbx_description
1 polymer ?
#
loop_
_entity_poly.entity_id
_entity_poly.type
_entity_poly.pdbx_seq_one_letter_code
_entity_poly.pdbx_strand_id
1 'polypeptide(L)'
;MADIKQVVLERNLNPYHSFFSSFFAGLAELGMINQGSINIVSKRAAEYLYSYLEAKEILPDLGAVPGDTPTEVAKNLILYINKILNLVGEYDFKDAEDGMAVLMIAGNTCRICPKGVGGAEVKGTLCPIPTLIENLVNRIAQKDLLELVTSGIEKEGSTCKAYFKVLN
;
A
#
# COMPACT_ATOMS: atom_id res chain seq x y z
N MET A 1 20.35 -4.80 -13.04
CA MET A 1 19.07 -4.09 -13.22
C MET A 1 18.16 -4.88 -14.14
N ALA A 2 16.89 -5.05 -13.77
CA ALA A 2 15.88 -5.57 -14.71
C ALA A 2 15.70 -4.59 -15.88
N ASP A 3 15.41 -5.08 -17.08
CA ASP A 3 15.07 -4.22 -18.21
C ASP A 3 13.79 -3.44 -17.88
N ILE A 4 13.90 -2.11 -17.82
CA ILE A 4 12.78 -1.23 -17.49
C ILE A 4 11.62 -1.40 -18.47
N LYS A 5 11.90 -1.73 -19.74
CA LYS A 5 10.85 -2.01 -20.72
C LYS A 5 10.00 -3.20 -20.29
N GLN A 6 10.65 -4.29 -19.86
CA GLN A 6 9.98 -5.48 -19.36
C GLN A 6 9.16 -5.17 -18.09
N VAL A 7 9.75 -4.45 -17.13
CA VAL A 7 9.07 -4.05 -15.89
C VAL A 7 7.82 -3.20 -16.17
N VAL A 8 7.90 -2.26 -17.10
CA VAL A 8 6.76 -1.40 -17.50
C VAL A 8 5.62 -2.23 -18.10
N LEU A 9 5.94 -3.13 -19.02
CA LEU A 9 4.94 -3.94 -19.72
C LEU A 9 4.31 -4.99 -18.81
N GLU A 10 5.10 -5.77 -18.08
CA GLU A 10 4.60 -6.85 -17.22
C GLU A 10 3.74 -6.35 -16.06
N ARG A 11 4.11 -5.18 -15.50
CA ARG A 11 3.37 -4.59 -14.37
C ARG A 11 2.29 -3.61 -14.81
N ASN A 12 2.15 -3.36 -16.11
CA ASN A 12 1.25 -2.35 -16.69
C ASN A 12 1.42 -0.98 -15.99
N LEU A 13 2.66 -0.46 -15.99
CA LEU A 13 2.98 0.78 -15.31
C LEU A 13 2.51 2.00 -16.10
N ASN A 14 1.96 3.00 -15.39
CA ASN A 14 1.75 4.34 -15.93
C ASN A 14 2.95 5.25 -15.57
N PRO A 15 3.04 6.47 -16.14
CA PRO A 15 4.14 7.38 -15.86
C PRO A 15 4.29 7.75 -14.37
N TYR A 16 3.19 7.86 -13.62
CA TYR A 16 3.22 8.21 -12.20
C TYR A 16 3.81 7.10 -11.34
N HIS A 17 3.51 5.84 -11.66
CA HIS A 17 4.11 4.67 -10.99
C HIS A 17 5.63 4.69 -11.10
N SER A 18 6.13 4.95 -12.32
CA SER A 18 7.57 5.06 -12.57
C SER A 18 8.16 6.24 -11.82
N PHE A 19 7.53 7.43 -11.91
CA PHE A 19 7.99 8.65 -11.26
C PHE A 19 8.11 8.50 -9.75
N PHE A 20 7.04 8.09 -9.06
CA PHE A 20 7.06 7.95 -7.61
C PHE A 20 8.06 6.88 -7.15
N SER A 21 8.09 5.73 -7.84
CA SER A 21 8.99 4.64 -7.47
C SER A 21 10.46 5.03 -7.63
N SER A 22 10.84 5.67 -8.73
CA SER A 22 12.22 6.10 -8.97
C SER A 22 12.62 7.29 -8.09
N PHE A 23 11.68 8.17 -7.76
CA PHE A 23 11.91 9.28 -6.84
C PHE A 23 12.27 8.78 -5.43
N PHE A 24 11.46 7.86 -4.88
CA PHE A 24 11.77 7.24 -3.59
C PHE A 24 13.04 6.39 -3.65
N ALA A 25 13.30 5.70 -4.77
CA ALA A 25 14.53 4.95 -4.97
C ALA A 25 15.77 5.86 -4.85
N GLY A 26 15.80 6.97 -5.59
CA GLY A 26 16.92 7.90 -5.56
C GLY A 26 17.16 8.51 -4.18
N LEU A 27 16.10 8.91 -3.47
CA LEU A 27 16.24 9.42 -2.09
C LEU A 27 16.81 8.36 -1.14
N ALA A 28 16.42 7.11 -1.32
CA ALA A 28 16.90 6.02 -0.47
C ALA A 28 18.37 5.69 -0.73
N GLU A 29 18.80 5.72 -1.99
CA GLU A 29 20.19 5.50 -2.37
C GLU A 29 21.11 6.61 -1.86
N LEU A 30 20.59 7.83 -1.75
CA LEU A 30 21.27 8.95 -1.08
C LEU A 30 21.25 8.85 0.45
N GLY A 31 20.64 7.81 1.03
CA GLY A 31 20.52 7.63 2.48
C GLY A 31 19.58 8.63 3.16
N MET A 32 18.76 9.36 2.39
CA MET A 32 17.88 10.42 2.91
C MET A 32 16.58 9.89 3.53
N ILE A 33 16.18 8.67 3.19
CA ILE A 33 14.97 8.04 3.70
C ILE A 33 15.21 6.59 4.12
N ASN A 34 14.49 6.16 5.14
CA ASN A 34 14.39 4.77 5.58
C ASN A 34 12.90 4.37 5.72
N GLN A 35 12.61 3.14 6.17
CA GLN A 35 11.23 2.68 6.32
C GLN A 35 10.42 3.56 7.30
N GLY A 36 11.03 4.03 8.39
CA GLY A 36 10.36 4.95 9.32
C GLY A 36 9.99 6.28 8.64
N SER A 37 10.89 6.85 7.84
CA SER A 37 10.59 8.03 7.01
C SER A 37 9.45 7.76 6.04
N ILE A 38 9.46 6.59 5.37
CA ILE A 38 8.40 6.15 4.46
C ILE A 38 7.05 6.07 5.19
N ASN A 39 7.00 5.51 6.39
CA ASN A 39 5.75 5.41 7.15
C ASN A 39 5.18 6.81 7.46
N ILE A 40 6.02 7.76 7.88
CA ILE A 40 5.61 9.14 8.15
C ILE A 40 5.04 9.82 6.89
N VAL A 41 5.77 9.77 5.77
CA VAL A 41 5.30 10.42 4.53
C VAL A 41 4.09 9.72 3.92
N SER A 42 3.98 8.39 4.09
CA SER A 42 2.82 7.61 3.60
C SER A 42 1.56 7.95 4.39
N LYS A 43 1.67 8.14 5.70
CA LYS A 43 0.58 8.66 6.53
C LYS A 43 0.13 10.04 6.05
N ARG A 44 1.06 10.96 5.80
CA ARG A 44 0.73 12.29 5.27
C ARG A 44 0.10 12.22 3.88
N ALA A 45 0.58 11.33 3.02
CA ALA A 45 0.00 11.10 1.70
C ALA A 45 -1.43 10.57 1.79
N ALA A 46 -1.72 9.68 2.75
CA ALA A 46 -3.07 9.19 3.01
C ALA A 46 -4.04 10.32 3.36
N GLU A 47 -3.63 11.25 4.23
CA GLU A 47 -4.46 12.40 4.64
C GLU A 47 -4.82 13.32 3.46
N TYR A 48 -3.82 13.67 2.65
CA TYR A 48 -4.04 14.49 1.46
C TYR A 48 -4.89 13.78 0.42
N LEU A 49 -4.65 12.49 0.22
CA LEU A 49 -5.43 11.71 -0.73
C LEU A 49 -6.88 11.59 -0.27
N TYR A 50 -7.14 11.30 1.01
CA TYR A 50 -8.50 11.32 1.55
C TYR A 50 -9.18 12.67 1.25
N SER A 51 -8.52 13.78 1.59
CA SER A 51 -9.06 15.13 1.36
C SER A 51 -9.35 15.39 -0.12
N TYR A 52 -8.49 14.89 -1.02
CA TYR A 52 -8.70 14.98 -2.46
C TYR A 52 -9.91 14.14 -2.91
N LEU A 53 -10.03 12.90 -2.44
CA LEU A 53 -11.15 12.01 -2.79
C LEU A 53 -12.48 12.55 -2.26
N GLU A 54 -12.48 13.14 -1.06
CA GLU A 54 -13.62 13.83 -0.46
C GLU A 54 -14.03 15.04 -1.30
N ALA A 55 -13.09 15.94 -1.61
CA ALA A 55 -13.36 17.13 -2.41
C ALA A 55 -13.81 16.83 -3.84
N LYS A 56 -13.52 15.62 -4.34
CA LYS A 56 -13.95 15.15 -5.66
C LYS A 56 -15.20 14.28 -5.61
N GLU A 57 -15.78 14.06 -4.44
CA GLU A 57 -16.96 13.21 -4.23
C GLU A 57 -16.74 11.78 -4.77
N ILE A 58 -15.51 11.27 -4.66
CA ILE A 58 -15.12 9.93 -5.14
C ILE A 58 -15.29 8.89 -4.04
N LEU A 59 -15.23 9.30 -2.77
CA LEU A 59 -15.32 8.42 -1.59
C LEU A 59 -16.53 7.48 -1.65
N PRO A 60 -16.40 6.24 -1.17
CA PRO A 60 -17.52 5.31 -1.17
C PRO A 60 -18.54 5.74 -0.12
N ASP A 61 -19.83 5.50 -0.37
CA ASP A 61 -20.84 5.57 0.68
C ASP A 61 -20.57 4.46 1.70
N LEU A 62 -20.30 4.85 2.95
CA LEU A 62 -19.95 3.89 4.01
C LEU A 62 -21.09 2.94 4.34
N GLY A 63 -22.35 3.37 4.18
CA GLY A 63 -23.50 2.48 4.34
C GLY A 63 -23.58 1.41 3.24
N ALA A 64 -22.82 1.58 2.16
CA ALA A 64 -22.80 0.70 1.00
C ALA A 64 -21.51 -0.14 0.87
N VAL A 65 -20.52 0.04 1.76
CA VAL A 65 -19.32 -0.83 1.77
C VAL A 65 -19.73 -2.21 2.29
N PRO A 66 -19.68 -3.27 1.46
CA PRO A 66 -20.12 -4.59 1.87
C PRO A 66 -19.14 -5.20 2.89
N GLY A 67 -19.64 -6.12 3.72
CA GLY A 67 -18.84 -6.89 4.67
C GLY A 67 -19.58 -7.07 6.00
N ASP A 68 -19.65 -8.30 6.47
CA ASP A 68 -20.27 -8.67 7.74
C ASP A 68 -19.27 -8.57 8.90
N THR A 69 -17.96 -8.57 8.61
CA THR A 69 -16.88 -8.46 9.60
C THR A 69 -15.99 -7.24 9.36
N PRO A 70 -15.30 -6.72 10.40
CA PRO A 70 -14.29 -5.68 10.25
C PRO A 70 -13.22 -6.00 9.17
N THR A 71 -12.76 -7.25 9.09
CA THR A 71 -11.79 -7.70 8.07
C THR A 71 -12.38 -7.61 6.66
N GLU A 72 -13.63 -7.99 6.46
CA GLU A 72 -14.30 -7.91 5.15
C GLU A 72 -14.50 -6.45 4.71
N VAL A 73 -14.92 -5.59 5.64
CA VAL A 73 -15.03 -4.14 5.37
C VAL A 73 -13.66 -3.58 4.97
N ALA A 74 -12.60 -3.89 5.73
CA ALA A 74 -11.23 -3.49 5.40
C ALA A 74 -10.79 -4.01 4.02
N LYS A 75 -11.07 -5.28 3.69
CA LYS A 75 -10.79 -5.89 2.39
C LYS A 75 -11.44 -5.11 1.25
N ASN A 76 -12.72 -4.75 1.41
CA ASN A 76 -13.47 -4.02 0.40
C ASN A 76 -13.00 -2.57 0.24
N LEU A 77 -12.59 -1.92 1.34
CA LEU A 77 -11.93 -0.61 1.28
C LEU A 77 -10.57 -0.67 0.56
N ILE A 78 -9.74 -1.69 0.84
CA ILE A 78 -8.47 -1.90 0.12
C ILE A 78 -8.72 -2.10 -1.37
N LEU A 79 -9.74 -2.88 -1.74
CA LEU A 79 -10.16 -3.06 -3.13
C LEU A 79 -10.55 -1.75 -3.79
N TYR A 80 -11.36 -0.95 -3.12
CA TYR A 80 -11.76 0.36 -3.59
C TYR A 80 -10.53 1.29 -3.78
N ILE A 81 -9.65 1.37 -2.78
CA ILE A 81 -8.41 2.17 -2.84
C ILE A 81 -7.55 1.74 -4.04
N ASN A 82 -7.36 0.43 -4.21
CA ASN A 82 -6.53 -0.10 -5.30
C ASN A 82 -7.17 0.09 -6.68
N LYS A 83 -8.51 0.10 -6.80
CA LYS A 83 -9.19 0.44 -8.07
C LYS A 83 -8.93 1.89 -8.50
N ILE A 84 -8.83 2.82 -7.56
CA ILE A 84 -8.59 4.23 -7.85
C ILE A 84 -7.12 4.49 -8.13
N LEU A 85 -6.25 3.98 -7.26
CA LEU A 85 -4.83 4.31 -7.27
C LEU A 85 -3.97 3.36 -8.09
N ASN A 86 -4.49 2.17 -8.40
CA ASN A 86 -3.82 1.13 -9.17
C ASN A 86 -2.42 0.73 -8.60
N LEU A 87 -2.28 0.69 -7.28
CA LEU A 87 -0.99 0.51 -6.58
C LEU A 87 -0.36 -0.88 -6.78
N VAL A 88 -1.19 -1.92 -6.74
CA VAL A 88 -0.78 -3.33 -6.78
C VAL A 88 -1.60 -4.13 -7.79
N GLY A 89 -0.97 -5.11 -8.44
CA GLY A 89 -1.65 -6.03 -9.34
C GLY A 89 -2.37 -7.12 -8.58
N GLU A 90 -1.63 -8.17 -8.20
CA GLU A 90 -2.14 -9.31 -7.45
C GLU A 90 -1.89 -9.11 -5.96
N TYR A 91 -2.97 -9.20 -5.19
CA TYR A 91 -2.93 -9.15 -3.73
C TYR A 91 -4.11 -9.91 -3.14
N ASP A 92 -3.99 -10.27 -1.86
CA ASP A 92 -5.10 -10.78 -1.05
C ASP A 92 -5.01 -10.22 0.37
N PHE A 93 -6.17 -10.07 1.00
CA PHE A 93 -6.32 -9.62 2.37
C PHE A 93 -7.29 -10.57 3.07
N LYS A 94 -6.85 -11.18 4.16
CA LYS A 94 -7.61 -12.21 4.86
C LYS A 94 -7.24 -12.24 6.34
N ASP A 95 -8.10 -12.87 7.14
CA ASP A 95 -7.81 -13.14 8.55
C ASP A 95 -6.54 -13.98 8.71
N ALA A 96 -5.83 -13.67 9.79
CA ALA A 96 -4.71 -14.40 10.33
C ALA A 96 -5.02 -14.77 11.79
N GLU A 97 -4.08 -15.43 12.46
CA GLU A 97 -4.26 -15.84 13.87
C GLU A 97 -4.36 -14.62 14.80
N ASP A 98 -4.93 -14.81 15.99
CA ASP A 98 -4.99 -13.83 17.08
C ASP A 98 -5.68 -12.48 16.77
N GLY A 99 -6.71 -12.49 15.92
CA GLY A 99 -7.45 -11.26 15.56
C GLY A 99 -6.64 -10.33 14.65
N MET A 100 -5.61 -10.86 13.98
CA MET A 100 -4.88 -10.15 12.96
C MET A 100 -5.48 -10.42 11.57
N ALA A 101 -5.14 -9.56 10.63
CA ALA A 101 -5.32 -9.79 9.20
C ALA A 101 -3.98 -9.59 8.49
N VAL A 102 -3.80 -10.28 7.37
CA VAL A 102 -2.57 -10.21 6.57
C VAL A 102 -2.87 -9.69 5.17
N LEU A 103 -2.16 -8.64 4.77
CA LEU A 103 -2.08 -8.19 3.38
C LEU A 103 -0.91 -8.91 2.72
N MET A 104 -1.19 -9.67 1.67
CA MET A 104 -0.19 -10.35 0.84
C MET A 104 -0.20 -9.74 -0.55
N ILE A 105 0.95 -9.28 -1.04
CA ILE A 105 1.10 -8.69 -2.37
C ILE A 105 2.12 -9.53 -3.16
N ALA A 106 1.77 -9.94 -4.37
CA ALA A 106 2.74 -10.56 -5.26
C ALA A 106 3.76 -9.50 -5.71
N GLY A 107 5.01 -9.61 -5.25
CA GLY A 107 6.01 -8.55 -5.38
C GLY A 107 6.39 -8.19 -6.82
N ASN A 108 6.21 -9.13 -7.76
CA ASN A 108 6.39 -8.91 -9.19
C ASN A 108 5.25 -8.11 -9.84
N THR A 109 4.11 -7.92 -9.18
CA THR A 109 2.96 -7.17 -9.70
C THR A 109 2.77 -5.80 -9.03
N CYS A 110 3.55 -5.50 -8.00
CA CYS A 110 3.50 -4.20 -7.31
C CYS A 110 4.00 -3.07 -8.23
N ARG A 111 3.23 -2.00 -8.35
CA ARG A 111 3.49 -0.90 -9.31
C ARG A 111 4.21 0.29 -8.70
N ILE A 112 4.23 0.39 -7.38
CA ILE A 112 4.86 1.50 -6.66
C ILE A 112 6.06 1.06 -5.80
N CYS A 113 6.69 -0.06 -6.16
CA CYS A 113 7.80 -0.63 -5.40
C CYS A 113 9.11 0.13 -5.68
N PRO A 114 9.72 0.83 -4.69
CA PRO A 114 10.97 1.55 -4.95
C PRO A 114 12.10 0.64 -5.42
N LYS A 115 12.14 -0.61 -4.97
CA LYS A 115 13.14 -1.60 -5.42
C LYS A 115 12.79 -2.22 -6.77
N GLY A 116 11.58 -2.73 -6.90
CA GLY A 116 11.15 -3.52 -8.06
C GLY A 116 10.81 -2.70 -9.31
N VAL A 117 10.41 -1.43 -9.12
CA VAL A 117 10.07 -0.49 -10.18
C VAL A 117 11.09 0.65 -10.24
N GLY A 118 11.43 1.22 -9.08
CA GLY A 118 12.37 2.34 -8.99
C GLY A 118 13.85 1.94 -9.08
N GLY A 119 14.18 0.65 -8.95
CA GLY A 119 15.54 0.14 -9.06
C GLY A 119 16.41 0.27 -7.80
N ALA A 120 15.85 0.70 -6.66
CA ALA A 120 16.63 1.02 -5.46
C ALA A 120 17.49 -0.15 -4.94
N GLU A 121 18.79 0.09 -4.77
CA GLU A 121 19.75 -0.85 -4.19
C GLU A 121 19.97 -0.63 -2.68
N VAL A 122 18.90 -0.78 -1.89
CA VAL A 122 18.89 -0.44 -0.46
C VAL A 122 18.48 -1.60 0.45
N LYS A 123 18.92 -1.54 1.72
CA LYS A 123 18.50 -2.45 2.79
C LYS A 123 17.04 -2.16 3.18
N GLY A 124 16.26 -3.22 3.39
CA GLY A 124 14.81 -3.11 3.67
C GLY A 124 13.95 -3.08 2.41
N THR A 125 12.66 -2.76 2.59
CA THR A 125 11.64 -2.76 1.52
C THR A 125 11.25 -1.36 1.07
N LEU A 126 11.26 -0.36 1.98
CA LEU A 126 10.83 1.02 1.74
C LEU A 126 9.42 1.12 1.18
N CYS A 127 8.57 0.15 1.54
CA CYS A 127 7.25 0.04 0.96
C CYS A 127 6.30 1.03 1.64
N PRO A 128 5.65 1.93 0.89
CA PRO A 128 4.68 2.86 1.47
C PRO A 128 3.30 2.22 1.70
N ILE A 129 3.03 1.07 1.06
CA ILE A 129 1.68 0.49 0.99
C ILE A 129 1.07 0.21 2.37
N PRO A 130 1.75 -0.46 3.32
CA PRO A 130 1.09 -0.86 4.56
C PRO A 130 0.55 0.33 5.35
N THR A 131 1.38 1.35 5.57
CA THR A 131 0.99 2.57 6.29
C THR A 131 0.00 3.41 5.49
N LEU A 132 0.15 3.49 4.16
CA LEU A 132 -0.82 4.20 3.30
C LEU A 132 -2.20 3.55 3.42
N ILE A 133 -2.27 2.22 3.36
CA ILE A 133 -3.53 1.45 3.44
C ILE A 133 -4.16 1.60 4.82
N GLU A 134 -3.42 1.37 5.90
CA GLU A 134 -3.92 1.56 7.27
C GLU A 134 -4.59 2.93 7.43
N ASN A 135 -3.88 4.00 7.06
CA ASN A 135 -4.36 5.35 7.29
C ASN A 135 -5.53 5.72 6.35
N LEU A 136 -5.53 5.27 5.10
CA LEU A 136 -6.66 5.49 4.20
C LEU A 136 -7.89 4.71 4.64
N VAL A 137 -7.73 3.43 4.99
CA VAL A 137 -8.84 2.59 5.45
C VAL A 137 -9.49 3.20 6.68
N ASN A 138 -8.70 3.57 7.70
CA ASN A 138 -9.27 4.16 8.92
C ASN A 138 -9.92 5.52 8.66
N ARG A 139 -9.34 6.34 7.78
CA ARG A 139 -9.92 7.64 7.42
C ARG A 139 -11.22 7.50 6.65
N ILE A 140 -11.26 6.63 5.64
CA ILE A 140 -12.48 6.36 4.89
C ILE A 140 -13.54 5.77 5.82
N ALA A 141 -13.19 4.78 6.66
CA ALA A 141 -14.09 4.19 7.64
C ALA A 141 -14.54 5.14 8.76
N GLN A 142 -13.91 6.32 8.89
CA GLN A 142 -14.12 7.28 9.98
C GLN A 142 -13.95 6.69 11.39
N LYS A 143 -13.21 5.58 11.49
CA LYS A 143 -12.86 4.91 12.75
C LYS A 143 -11.57 4.12 12.57
N ASP A 144 -10.90 3.80 13.67
CA ASP A 144 -9.74 2.92 13.63
C ASP A 144 -10.22 1.48 13.40
N LEU A 145 -9.93 0.94 12.22
CA LEU A 145 -10.32 -0.41 11.79
C LEU A 145 -9.10 -1.33 11.70
N LEU A 146 -7.96 -0.77 11.30
CA LEU A 146 -6.68 -1.46 11.17
C LEU A 146 -5.61 -0.73 11.98
N GLU A 147 -4.71 -1.50 12.59
CA GLU A 147 -3.47 -1.01 13.19
C GLU A 147 -2.32 -1.84 12.63
N LEU A 148 -1.35 -1.20 11.97
CA LEU A 148 -0.21 -1.88 11.38
C LEU A 148 0.72 -2.41 12.47
N VAL A 149 0.90 -3.73 12.52
CA VAL A 149 1.73 -4.41 13.54
C VAL A 149 3.21 -4.43 13.13
N THR A 150 3.48 -4.59 11.84
CA THR A 150 4.85 -4.66 11.31
C THR A 150 5.43 -3.26 11.10
N SER A 151 6.76 -3.11 11.23
CA SER A 151 7.43 -1.82 10.96
C SER A 151 7.36 -1.39 9.47
N GLY A 152 6.88 -2.27 8.59
CA GLY A 152 6.70 -2.06 7.16
C GLY A 152 6.19 -3.34 6.51
N ILE A 153 6.49 -3.54 5.22
CA ILE A 153 6.23 -4.82 4.55
C ILE A 153 7.46 -5.72 4.64
N GLU A 154 7.24 -7.01 4.86
CA GLU A 154 8.28 -8.04 4.87
C GLU A 154 8.23 -8.85 3.58
N LYS A 155 9.39 -9.22 3.02
CA LYS A 155 9.45 -10.00 1.78
C LYS A 155 9.82 -11.44 2.07
N GLU A 156 8.93 -12.36 1.71
CA GLU A 156 9.12 -13.81 1.81
C GLU A 156 9.01 -14.42 0.40
N GLY A 157 10.14 -14.80 -0.19
CA GLY A 157 10.19 -15.29 -1.56
C GLY A 157 9.70 -14.23 -2.56
N SER A 158 8.63 -14.55 -3.29
CA SER A 158 7.97 -13.64 -4.25
C SER A 158 6.85 -12.79 -3.63
N THR A 159 6.48 -13.03 -2.37
CA THR A 159 5.34 -12.39 -1.71
C THR A 159 5.83 -11.37 -0.69
N CYS A 160 5.15 -10.21 -0.65
CA CYS A 160 5.35 -9.22 0.39
C CYS A 160 4.17 -9.24 1.36
N LYS A 161 4.43 -9.32 2.66
CA LYS A 161 3.42 -9.45 3.72
C LYS A 161 3.44 -8.26 4.68
N ALA A 162 2.28 -7.78 5.07
CA ALA A 162 2.09 -6.85 6.18
C ALA A 162 0.95 -7.35 7.06
N TYR A 163 1.15 -7.31 8.38
CA TYR A 163 0.16 -7.76 9.35
C TYR A 163 -0.48 -6.56 10.03
N PHE A 164 -1.79 -6.66 10.20
CA PHE A 164 -2.62 -5.64 10.81
C PHE A 164 -3.38 -6.28 11.96
N LYS A 165 -3.49 -5.58 13.08
CA LYS A 165 -4.49 -5.90 14.07
C LYS A 165 -5.82 -5.34 13.60
N VAL A 166 -6.87 -6.14 13.66
CA VAL A 166 -8.22 -5.72 13.28
C VAL A 166 -8.92 -5.20 14.53
N LEU A 167 -9.45 -3.99 14.45
CA LEU A 167 -10.10 -3.28 15.54
C LEU A 167 -11.62 -3.31 15.35
N ASN A 168 -12.36 -3.44 16.45
CA ASN A 168 -13.83 -3.50 16.45
C ASN A 168 -14.45 -2.10 16.36
#